data_AF-A0A9D5RVF3-F1
#
_entry.id   AF-A0A9D5RVF3-F1
#
_cell.length_a   1.000
_cell.length_b   1.000
_cell.length_c   1.000
_cell.angle_alpha   90.00
_cell.angle_beta   90.00
_cell.angle_gamma   90.00
#
_symmetry.space_group_name_H-M   'P 1'
#
loop_
_entity.id
_entity.type
_entity.pdbx_description
1 polymer ?
#
loop_
_entity_poly.entity_id
_entity_poly.type
_entity_poly.pdbx_seq_one_letter_code
_entity_poly.pdbx_strand_id
1 'polypeptide(L)'
;MINKRLFSASVCAGLLSIMIGCNALASAGSTSSSQSVVNGVIVKSISDNAISDKAISDNAEEPDAAGALNAGGAVETVAAVTENSGVSVMAASTEVSDNSSDNSSDSSPDNSSDSGSALDTSKLFTDRDLEQKADTTGARPITVADSKVYTVKNAGVYVISGTASNAQICVEAGEEDKVQLVLDGVKITNDSIPCIYVKKADKVFVTTTDSENALSVTGTFKADGETNTDAVIFSRDDLVLNGTGTLNVSSTDNGISSKDDLKITGGTLAITCASDALEANDSVVMADGTVTIQSNKDGIHAENDEDDLKGYVYIGGGTLNIAAADDAIHATTIAQVDNGTITLSCAEGLEGTWIQINGGKTTIDASDDGINAGRKSSFRTPLVEINGGELTITMGAGDTDAVDSNGDLIITGGTIDLTAQSPFDYDGTVQKTGGTIIVNGTETDSINNQMMGGHGGGKGGFKHGGFNRGGFDQGGFDQDNGPGGF
;
A
#
# COMPACT_ATOMS: atom_id res chain seq x y z
N MET A 1 -8.64 -48.74 -57.72
CA MET A 1 -8.85 -50.10 -57.18
C MET A 1 -9.32 -49.98 -55.75
N ILE A 2 -10.31 -50.78 -55.41
CA ILE A 2 -11.04 -50.85 -54.14
C ILE A 2 -10.16 -51.51 -53.06
N ASN A 3 -10.17 -50.98 -51.82
CA ASN A 3 -10.38 -51.72 -50.57
C ASN A 3 -10.33 -50.72 -49.39
N LYS A 4 -11.45 -50.33 -48.77
CA LYS A 4 -12.32 -51.05 -47.80
C LYS A 4 -11.69 -51.24 -46.40
N ARG A 5 -12.52 -50.86 -45.41
CA ARG A 5 -12.60 -51.28 -43.99
C ARG A 5 -11.92 -50.35 -42.97
N LEU A 6 -12.51 -49.99 -41.83
CA LEU A 6 -13.85 -50.20 -41.27
C LEU A 6 -14.08 -49.19 -40.13
N PHE A 7 -15.36 -48.90 -39.89
CA PHE A 7 -15.96 -48.10 -38.83
C PHE A 7 -16.07 -48.82 -37.47
N SER A 8 -16.45 -48.03 -36.44
CA SER A 8 -17.29 -48.36 -35.24
C SER A 8 -16.54 -48.14 -33.91
N ALA A 9 -16.95 -47.27 -32.97
CA ALA A 9 -18.25 -46.96 -32.32
C ALA A 9 -18.69 -47.94 -31.20
N SER A 10 -19.36 -47.36 -30.19
CA SER A 10 -20.11 -47.90 -29.03
C SER A 10 -19.33 -48.18 -27.72
N VAL A 11 -19.58 -47.49 -26.59
CA VAL A 11 -20.77 -47.40 -25.68
C VAL A 11 -20.78 -48.48 -24.57
N CYS A 12 -20.61 -47.99 -23.33
CA CYS A 12 -21.32 -48.28 -22.06
C CYS A 12 -21.90 -49.67 -21.72
N ALA A 13 -21.49 -50.21 -20.55
CA ALA A 13 -22.26 -50.95 -19.51
C ALA A 13 -21.20 -51.58 -18.55
N GLY A 14 -21.25 -51.56 -17.22
CA GLY A 14 -22.37 -51.68 -16.28
C GLY A 14 -22.39 -53.10 -15.69
N LEU A 15 -22.04 -53.28 -14.40
CA LEU A 15 -22.41 -54.33 -13.41
C LEU A 15 -21.44 -54.21 -12.21
N LEU A 16 -21.81 -53.86 -10.96
CA LEU A 16 -22.70 -54.45 -9.94
C LEU A 16 -22.21 -55.79 -9.33
N SER A 17 -21.92 -55.76 -8.02
CA SER A 17 -22.05 -56.84 -7.01
C SER A 17 -21.96 -56.16 -5.61
N ILE A 18 -23.05 -55.92 -4.87
CA ILE A 18 -23.77 -56.78 -3.87
C ILE A 18 -22.81 -57.28 -2.75
N MET A 19 -22.77 -56.67 -1.54
CA MET A 19 -23.70 -56.63 -0.37
C MET A 19 -23.38 -57.69 0.72
N ILE A 20 -23.29 -57.20 1.97
CA ILE A 20 -23.59 -57.76 3.32
C ILE A 20 -22.73 -56.91 4.28
N GLY A 21 -23.19 -56.22 5.32
CA GLY A 21 -24.47 -56.21 6.02
C GLY A 21 -24.19 -56.04 7.52
N CYS A 22 -25.10 -55.34 8.20
CA CYS A 22 -25.37 -55.36 9.65
C CYS A 22 -24.79 -54.23 10.55
N ASN A 23 -25.67 -53.23 10.72
CA ASN A 23 -26.29 -52.75 11.96
C ASN A 23 -25.54 -51.92 13.01
N ALA A 24 -26.18 -50.77 13.26
CA ALA A 24 -26.11 -49.88 14.39
C ALA A 24 -26.41 -50.55 15.74
N LEU A 25 -25.86 -49.97 16.80
CA LEU A 25 -26.54 -49.85 18.09
C LEU A 25 -26.03 -48.62 18.85
N ALA A 26 -26.97 -47.77 19.27
CA ALA A 26 -26.75 -46.71 20.25
C ALA A 26 -26.73 -47.31 21.67
N SER A 27 -25.89 -46.79 22.56
CA SER A 27 -26.28 -46.46 23.95
C SER A 27 -25.14 -45.81 24.75
N ALA A 28 -25.47 -44.65 25.34
CA ALA A 28 -25.16 -44.18 26.69
C ALA A 28 -23.86 -44.59 27.41
N GLY A 29 -23.19 -43.56 27.96
CA GLY A 29 -22.92 -43.55 29.40
C GLY A 29 -21.49 -43.78 29.88
N SER A 30 -20.91 -42.68 30.37
CA SER A 30 -19.99 -42.57 31.52
C SER A 30 -18.54 -43.06 31.42
N THR A 31 -17.64 -42.08 31.57
CA THR A 31 -16.48 -42.03 32.50
C THR A 31 -15.54 -43.23 32.60
N SER A 32 -14.28 -43.02 32.25
CA SER A 32 -13.19 -43.17 33.23
C SER A 32 -11.87 -42.60 32.68
N SER A 33 -11.37 -41.63 33.41
CA SER A 33 -10.01 -41.09 33.41
C SER A 33 -8.95 -42.18 33.63
N SER A 34 -7.86 -42.13 32.87
CA SER A 34 -6.56 -42.69 33.28
C SER A 34 -5.68 -41.54 33.77
N GLN A 35 -5.64 -41.37 35.09
CA GLN A 35 -4.64 -40.61 35.83
C GLN A 35 -3.39 -41.48 36.04
N SER A 36 -2.21 -40.90 35.88
CA SER A 36 -1.03 -41.24 36.68
C SER A 36 -0.57 -39.97 37.40
N VAL A 37 -0.71 -39.97 38.73
CA VAL A 37 -0.32 -38.88 39.64
C VAL A 37 0.84 -39.36 40.51
N VAL A 38 1.88 -38.52 40.64
CA VAL A 38 2.82 -38.43 41.78
C VAL A 38 3.35 -36.98 41.71
N ASN A 39 3.29 -36.06 42.69
CA ASN A 39 3.07 -36.05 44.13
C ASN A 39 2.40 -34.71 44.55
N GLY A 40 1.51 -34.75 45.55
CA GLY A 40 0.63 -33.66 46.02
C GLY A 40 1.32 -32.41 46.60
N VAL A 41 0.62 -31.28 46.72
CA VAL A 41 -0.29 -30.95 47.84
C VAL A 41 -1.56 -30.20 47.37
N ILE A 42 -2.65 -30.47 48.09
CA ILE A 42 -4.04 -30.02 47.94
C ILE A 42 -4.26 -28.58 48.43
N VAL A 43 -5.02 -27.76 47.69
CA VAL A 43 -5.96 -26.79 48.29
C VAL A 43 -7.30 -26.81 47.53
N LYS A 44 -8.38 -26.86 48.32
CA LYS A 44 -9.79 -27.03 47.95
C LYS A 44 -10.39 -25.87 47.14
N SER A 45 -11.31 -26.28 46.27
CA SER A 45 -12.45 -25.55 45.68
C SER A 45 -13.15 -24.54 46.60
N ILE A 46 -13.57 -23.39 46.04
CA ILE A 46 -14.93 -22.82 46.20
C ILE A 46 -15.32 -22.11 44.90
N SER A 47 -16.41 -22.57 44.29
CA SER A 47 -17.22 -21.83 43.31
C SER A 47 -18.38 -21.12 44.04
N ASP A 48 -18.85 -20.04 43.41
CA ASP A 48 -20.05 -19.25 43.67
C ASP A 48 -20.10 -18.41 44.96
N ASN A 49 -20.16 -17.09 44.76
CA ASN A 49 -21.19 -16.31 45.44
C ASN A 49 -21.60 -15.08 44.61
N ALA A 50 -22.87 -15.07 44.23
CA ALA A 50 -23.57 -13.88 43.78
C ALA A 50 -23.74 -12.91 44.96
N ILE A 51 -23.48 -11.62 44.74
CA ILE A 51 -24.08 -10.54 45.53
C ILE A 51 -24.60 -9.48 44.57
N SER A 52 -25.91 -9.47 44.39
CA SER A 52 -26.69 -8.28 44.11
C SER A 52 -26.96 -7.56 45.45
N ASP A 53 -26.78 -6.24 45.53
CA ASP A 53 -27.88 -5.31 45.83
C ASP A 53 -27.46 -3.84 45.64
N LYS A 54 -28.38 -3.09 45.03
CA LYS A 54 -28.73 -1.67 45.22
C LYS A 54 -27.72 -0.52 45.05
N ALA A 55 -27.98 0.22 43.96
CA ALA A 55 -28.57 1.56 43.95
C ALA A 55 -28.02 2.61 44.94
N ILE A 56 -27.36 3.63 44.37
CA ILE A 56 -27.52 5.03 44.77
C ILE A 56 -27.71 5.85 43.48
N SER A 57 -28.90 6.43 43.35
CA SER A 57 -29.18 7.58 42.49
C SER A 57 -28.80 8.86 43.23
N ASP A 58 -28.30 9.87 42.53
CA ASP A 58 -28.95 11.18 42.43
C ASP A 58 -27.98 12.23 41.81
N ASN A 59 -28.44 12.78 40.69
CA ASN A 59 -28.50 14.19 40.33
C ASN A 59 -27.29 15.15 40.52
N ALA A 60 -26.85 15.62 39.35
CA ALA A 60 -26.99 17.02 38.89
C ALA A 60 -25.83 18.03 39.07
N GLU A 61 -25.72 18.83 38.00
CA GLU A 61 -25.16 20.19 37.86
C GLU A 61 -23.65 20.37 37.64
N GLU A 62 -23.32 20.59 36.36
CA GLU A 62 -22.39 21.65 35.89
C GLU A 62 -22.77 23.02 36.50
N PRO A 63 -21.79 23.92 36.73
CA PRO A 63 -21.59 24.95 35.71
C PRO A 63 -20.14 25.47 35.52
N ASP A 64 -19.89 25.86 34.26
CA ASP A 64 -19.19 27.05 33.75
C ASP A 64 -17.79 27.47 34.26
N ALA A 65 -16.86 27.41 33.29
CA ALA A 65 -16.15 28.54 32.67
C ALA A 65 -15.04 29.33 33.41
N ALA A 66 -13.92 29.41 32.66
CA ALA A 66 -13.04 30.56 32.43
C ALA A 66 -12.07 31.04 33.52
N GLY A 67 -10.79 31.13 33.14
CA GLY A 67 -9.77 31.89 33.87
C GLY A 67 -8.34 31.66 33.38
N ALA A 68 -7.96 32.29 32.27
CA ALA A 68 -6.57 32.42 31.86
C ALA A 68 -5.81 33.43 32.76
N LEU A 69 -4.50 33.21 32.99
CA LEU A 69 -3.38 34.15 32.70
C LEU A 69 -2.12 33.87 33.55
N ASN A 70 -1.07 33.46 32.83
CA ASN A 70 0.25 34.10 32.68
C ASN A 70 1.30 34.17 33.83
N ALA A 71 2.55 34.00 33.36
CA ALA A 71 3.84 34.56 33.79
C ALA A 71 4.78 33.71 34.67
N GLY A 72 5.77 33.08 34.01
CA GLY A 72 7.17 33.52 34.04
C GLY A 72 8.06 33.12 35.23
N GLY A 73 9.19 32.47 34.96
CA GLY A 73 10.30 32.39 35.92
C GLY A 73 11.36 31.33 35.60
N ALA A 74 12.57 31.79 35.30
CA ALA A 74 13.75 31.06 34.84
C ALA A 74 14.26 29.89 35.70
N VAL A 75 14.81 28.88 34.99
CA VAL A 75 16.16 28.31 35.07
C VAL A 75 16.95 28.46 36.37
N GLU A 76 17.34 27.33 36.98
CA GLU A 76 18.68 27.19 37.54
C GLU A 76 19.15 25.72 37.55
N THR A 77 20.29 25.50 36.91
CA THR A 77 21.06 24.25 36.84
C THR A 77 22.01 24.19 38.02
N VAL A 78 22.11 23.06 38.72
CA VAL A 78 23.30 22.74 39.53
C VAL A 78 23.67 21.28 39.34
N ALA A 79 24.92 21.08 38.92
CA ALA A 79 25.54 19.80 38.63
C ALA A 79 26.25 19.20 39.86
N ALA A 80 26.29 17.86 39.84
CA ALA A 80 27.36 16.94 40.25
C ALA A 80 27.91 16.96 41.68
N VAL A 81 27.86 15.80 42.35
CA VAL A 81 29.04 15.13 42.92
C VAL A 81 28.88 13.60 42.82
N THR A 82 29.85 12.96 42.17
CA THR A 82 30.12 11.52 42.10
C THR A 82 30.87 11.06 43.35
N GLU A 83 30.63 9.84 43.86
CA GLU A 83 31.71 8.95 44.34
C GLU A 83 31.27 7.48 44.33
N ASN A 84 32.23 6.64 43.94
CA ASN A 84 32.18 5.21 43.65
C ASN A 84 32.82 4.43 44.80
N SER A 85 32.32 3.25 45.14
CA SER A 85 33.12 2.14 45.69
C SER A 85 32.33 0.84 45.61
N GLY A 86 32.76 -0.05 44.71
CA GLY A 86 32.23 -1.40 44.58
C GLY A 86 32.88 -2.41 45.53
N VAL A 87 32.21 -3.54 45.74
CA VAL A 87 32.82 -4.85 46.08
C VAL A 87 31.91 -5.97 45.55
N SER A 88 32.44 -6.76 44.61
CA SER A 88 32.04 -8.12 44.18
C SER A 88 32.28 -9.13 45.33
N VAL A 89 31.64 -10.29 45.52
CA VAL A 89 31.40 -11.45 44.63
C VAL A 89 30.57 -12.46 45.46
N MET A 90 29.69 -13.25 44.84
CA MET A 90 29.67 -14.73 44.99
C MET A 90 28.78 -15.35 43.90
N ALA A 91 29.37 -16.29 43.17
CA ALA A 91 28.75 -17.14 42.16
C ALA A 91 28.63 -18.58 42.70
N ALA A 92 27.57 -19.29 42.30
CA ALA A 92 27.48 -20.74 42.04
C ALA A 92 25.98 -21.09 41.85
N SER A 93 25.48 -21.27 40.62
CA SER A 93 25.45 -22.51 39.80
C SER A 93 24.43 -23.54 40.36
N THR A 94 23.44 -24.09 39.65
CA THR A 94 23.44 -24.70 38.30
C THR A 94 22.00 -25.02 37.83
N GLU A 95 21.65 -24.55 36.63
CA GLU A 95 20.89 -25.16 35.50
C GLU A 95 19.54 -25.89 35.68
N VAL A 96 18.49 -25.48 34.94
CA VAL A 96 18.05 -26.02 33.61
C VAL A 96 16.62 -25.51 33.28
N SER A 97 16.46 -24.89 32.09
CA SER A 97 15.31 -24.74 31.15
C SER A 97 13.88 -24.51 31.70
N ASP A 98 13.09 -23.51 31.26
CA ASP A 98 12.65 -23.30 29.88
C ASP A 98 11.88 -21.95 29.71
N ASN A 99 12.01 -21.38 28.51
CA ASN A 99 11.16 -20.47 27.75
C ASN A 99 10.83 -18.98 28.11
N SER A 100 11.04 -18.17 27.06
CA SER A 100 10.43 -16.88 26.63
C SER A 100 10.54 -15.66 27.52
N SER A 101 11.42 -14.74 27.13
CA SER A 101 11.22 -13.31 27.31
C SER A 101 11.77 -12.57 26.09
N ASP A 102 10.90 -11.77 25.49
CA ASP A 102 11.20 -10.68 24.56
C ASP A 102 12.52 -10.00 24.90
N ASN A 103 13.35 -9.80 23.87
CA ASN A 103 14.41 -8.84 23.95
C ASN A 103 14.42 -8.03 22.65
N SER A 104 13.87 -6.83 22.74
CA SER A 104 14.15 -5.73 21.82
C SER A 104 15.65 -5.48 21.81
N SER A 105 16.33 -5.91 20.76
CA SER A 105 17.67 -5.44 20.45
C SER A 105 17.58 -4.55 19.22
N ASP A 106 17.50 -3.26 19.50
CA ASP A 106 18.10 -2.16 18.77
C ASP A 106 19.20 -2.64 17.81
N SER A 107 18.84 -2.79 16.54
CA SER A 107 19.78 -3.07 15.46
C SER A 107 20.23 -1.73 14.88
N SER A 108 21.44 -1.32 15.26
CA SER A 108 22.18 -0.30 14.52
C SER A 108 22.26 -0.69 13.03
N PRO A 109 22.16 0.26 12.08
CA PRO A 109 22.24 -0.08 10.67
C PRO A 109 23.68 -0.49 10.35
N ASP A 110 23.82 -1.77 10.04
CA ASP A 110 25.01 -2.33 9.44
C ASP A 110 25.12 -1.75 8.03
N ASN A 111 26.07 -0.82 7.86
CA ASN A 111 26.49 -0.32 6.56
C ASN A 111 27.39 -1.38 5.93
N SER A 112 26.80 -2.53 5.58
CA SER A 112 27.46 -3.58 4.82
C SER A 112 26.87 -3.59 3.41
N SER A 113 27.77 -3.38 2.45
CA SER A 113 27.60 -3.68 1.03
C SER A 113 27.39 -5.19 0.86
N ASP A 114 26.25 -5.71 1.30
CA ASP A 114 25.83 -7.07 1.05
C ASP A 114 25.13 -7.14 -0.30
N SER A 115 25.47 -8.17 -1.07
CA SER A 115 24.90 -8.51 -2.38
C SER A 115 23.48 -9.11 -2.20
N GLY A 116 22.67 -8.51 -1.33
CA GLY A 116 21.32 -8.92 -0.92
C GLY A 116 20.26 -8.02 -1.53
N SER A 117 19.08 -8.59 -1.79
CA SER A 117 17.91 -7.92 -2.38
C SER A 117 17.61 -6.55 -1.74
N ALA A 118 17.19 -5.57 -2.55
CA ALA A 118 16.92 -4.22 -2.08
C ALA A 118 15.85 -4.18 -0.98
N LEU A 119 14.85 -5.06 -1.06
CA LEU A 119 13.78 -5.24 -0.06
C LEU A 119 13.78 -6.67 0.52
N ASP A 120 13.41 -6.82 1.79
CA ASP A 120 13.00 -8.13 2.34
C ASP A 120 11.58 -8.46 1.86
N THR A 121 11.47 -9.05 0.67
CA THR A 121 10.17 -9.35 0.05
C THR A 121 9.39 -10.46 0.76
N SER A 122 10.04 -11.22 1.66
CA SER A 122 9.44 -12.39 2.32
C SER A 122 8.33 -12.04 3.31
N LYS A 123 8.21 -10.77 3.72
CA LYS A 123 7.25 -10.29 4.72
C LYS A 123 6.26 -9.25 4.18
N LEU A 124 6.29 -8.93 2.88
CA LEU A 124 5.42 -7.89 2.31
C LEU A 124 3.94 -8.27 2.34
N PHE A 125 3.63 -9.57 2.22
CA PHE A 125 2.27 -10.08 2.18
C PHE A 125 2.05 -11.16 3.24
N THR A 126 0.94 -11.08 3.95
CA THR A 126 0.42 -12.16 4.78
C THR A 126 -0.44 -13.12 3.96
N ASP A 127 -0.65 -14.34 4.47
CA ASP A 127 -1.59 -15.30 3.86
C ASP A 127 -2.99 -14.69 3.67
N ARG A 128 -3.41 -13.81 4.59
CA ARG A 128 -4.71 -13.14 4.48
C ARG A 128 -4.72 -12.11 3.35
N ASP A 129 -3.65 -11.37 3.13
CA ASP A 129 -3.60 -10.38 2.04
C ASP A 129 -3.81 -11.06 0.68
N LEU A 130 -3.22 -12.24 0.51
CA LEU A 130 -3.25 -13.04 -0.72
C LEU A 130 -4.57 -13.79 -0.97
N GLU A 131 -5.42 -13.97 0.04
CA GLU A 131 -6.70 -14.66 -0.10
C GLU A 131 -7.72 -13.80 -0.87
N GLN A 132 -8.01 -14.22 -2.10
CA GLN A 132 -8.85 -13.49 -3.05
C GLN A 132 -10.35 -13.66 -2.82
N LYS A 133 -10.79 -14.65 -2.03
CA LYS A 133 -12.22 -14.85 -1.77
C LYS A 133 -12.58 -14.52 -0.34
N ALA A 134 -13.67 -13.78 -0.17
CA ALA A 134 -14.25 -13.54 1.14
C ALA A 134 -15.09 -14.74 1.61
N ASP A 135 -14.92 -15.14 2.87
CA ASP A 135 -15.95 -15.92 3.57
C ASP A 135 -17.06 -14.96 4.00
N THR A 136 -18.21 -15.06 3.33
CA THR A 136 -19.38 -14.21 3.61
C THR A 136 -20.34 -14.84 4.62
N THR A 137 -19.97 -15.97 5.23
CA THR A 137 -20.76 -16.61 6.28
C THR A 137 -20.86 -15.69 7.50
N GLY A 138 -22.08 -15.22 7.80
CA GLY A 138 -22.30 -14.29 8.91
C GLY A 138 -21.89 -12.84 8.61
N ALA A 139 -21.57 -12.53 7.35
CA ALA A 139 -21.27 -11.17 6.93
C ALA A 139 -22.48 -10.24 7.11
N ARG A 140 -22.20 -8.96 7.38
CA ARG A 140 -23.20 -7.93 7.62
C ARG A 140 -23.52 -7.21 6.29
N PRO A 141 -24.75 -7.25 5.78
CA PRO A 141 -25.08 -6.60 4.52
C PRO A 141 -25.20 -5.07 4.68
N ILE A 142 -24.68 -4.33 3.71
CA ILE A 142 -24.88 -2.89 3.52
C ILE A 142 -25.37 -2.69 2.09
N THR A 143 -26.64 -2.30 1.95
CA THR A 143 -27.16 -1.79 0.67
C THR A 143 -27.10 -0.28 0.70
N VAL A 144 -26.30 0.32 -0.18
CA VAL A 144 -26.10 1.78 -0.20
C VAL A 144 -27.37 2.50 -0.63
N ALA A 145 -27.53 3.73 -0.14
CA ALA A 145 -28.65 4.61 -0.46
C ALA A 145 -28.16 6.06 -0.46
N ASP A 146 -28.82 6.91 -1.24
CA ASP A 146 -28.38 8.29 -1.44
C ASP A 146 -28.23 9.07 -0.13
N SER A 147 -27.23 9.95 -0.09
CA SER A 147 -27.00 10.90 1.00
C SER A 147 -26.82 10.25 2.38
N LYS A 148 -26.32 9.00 2.44
CA LYS A 148 -26.19 8.23 3.69
C LYS A 148 -24.75 7.82 3.97
N VAL A 149 -24.36 8.01 5.23
CA VAL A 149 -23.10 7.51 5.79
C VAL A 149 -23.36 6.21 6.56
N TYR A 150 -22.58 5.17 6.25
CA TYR A 150 -22.59 3.87 6.91
C TYR A 150 -21.33 3.72 7.74
N THR A 151 -21.44 3.85 9.06
CA THR A 151 -20.28 3.73 9.96
C THR A 151 -20.06 2.27 10.39
N VAL A 152 -18.89 1.72 10.03
CA VAL A 152 -18.40 0.40 10.45
C VAL A 152 -17.54 0.58 11.70
N LYS A 153 -18.03 0.11 12.85
CA LYS A 153 -17.40 0.33 14.17
C LYS A 153 -16.69 -0.88 14.78
N ASN A 154 -16.77 -2.04 14.14
CA ASN A 154 -16.22 -3.27 14.70
C ASN A 154 -15.56 -4.08 13.59
N ALA A 155 -14.55 -4.86 13.95
CA ALA A 155 -14.01 -5.92 13.09
C ALA A 155 -15.10 -6.81 12.48
N GLY A 156 -14.81 -7.36 11.31
CA GLY A 156 -15.65 -8.34 10.62
C GLY A 156 -15.84 -8.09 9.13
N VAL A 157 -16.71 -8.89 8.53
CA VAL A 157 -16.98 -8.90 7.08
C VAL A 157 -18.29 -8.18 6.78
N TYR A 158 -18.26 -7.25 5.84
CA TYR A 158 -19.37 -6.41 5.42
C TYR A 158 -19.56 -6.55 3.91
N VAL A 159 -20.73 -7.03 3.46
CA VAL A 159 -21.03 -7.16 2.02
C VAL A 159 -21.77 -5.91 1.56
N ILE A 160 -21.20 -5.20 0.60
CA ILE A 160 -21.64 -3.89 0.16
C ILE A 160 -22.18 -3.98 -1.26
N SER A 161 -23.40 -3.50 -1.47
CA SER A 161 -24.09 -3.58 -2.77
C SER A 161 -25.00 -2.40 -3.02
N GLY A 162 -25.48 -2.27 -4.26
CA GLY A 162 -26.43 -1.25 -4.68
C GLY A 162 -25.79 -0.02 -5.33
N THR A 163 -26.62 0.92 -5.77
CA THR A 163 -26.19 2.17 -6.41
C THR A 163 -26.64 3.35 -5.58
N ALA A 164 -25.76 4.32 -5.32
CA ALA A 164 -26.12 5.53 -4.58
C ALA A 164 -25.28 6.75 -4.97
N SER A 165 -25.83 7.93 -4.72
CA SER A 165 -25.12 9.21 -4.79
C SER A 165 -24.92 9.83 -3.41
N ASN A 166 -23.76 10.44 -3.18
CA ASN A 166 -23.43 11.06 -1.89
C ASN A 166 -23.56 10.09 -0.70
N ALA A 167 -23.15 8.83 -0.91
CA ALA A 167 -23.10 7.78 0.10
C ALA A 167 -21.66 7.48 0.49
N GLN A 168 -21.41 7.16 1.77
CA GLN A 168 -20.07 6.85 2.24
C GLN A 168 -20.07 5.64 3.15
N ILE A 169 -19.08 4.77 2.98
CA ILE A 169 -18.71 3.73 3.94
C ILE A 169 -17.58 4.30 4.80
N CYS A 170 -17.86 4.58 6.06
CA CYS A 170 -16.89 5.15 6.99
C CYS A 170 -16.44 4.06 7.97
N VAL A 171 -15.15 3.68 7.97
CA VAL A 171 -14.58 2.72 8.91
C VAL A 171 -13.97 3.48 10.09
N GLU A 172 -14.56 3.26 11.26
CA GLU A 172 -14.16 3.83 12.55
C GLU A 172 -14.10 2.69 13.58
N ALA A 173 -13.26 1.68 13.31
CA ALA A 173 -13.10 0.49 14.14
C ALA A 173 -12.03 0.70 15.23
N GLY A 174 -11.77 -0.34 16.03
CA GLY A 174 -10.63 -0.35 16.95
C GLY A 174 -9.28 -0.33 16.21
N GLU A 175 -8.22 0.17 16.87
CA GLU A 175 -6.86 0.24 16.30
C GLU A 175 -6.25 -1.14 16.00
N GLU A 176 -6.76 -2.19 16.65
CA GLU A 176 -6.36 -3.59 16.42
C GLU A 176 -7.39 -4.36 15.57
N ASP A 177 -8.46 -3.69 15.12
CA ASP A 177 -9.55 -4.34 14.41
C ASP A 177 -9.24 -4.44 12.90
N LYS A 178 -9.39 -5.64 12.37
CA LYS A 178 -9.38 -5.88 10.92
C LYS A 178 -10.80 -5.87 10.35
N VAL A 179 -11.02 -5.11 9.30
CA VAL A 179 -12.33 -4.99 8.63
C VAL A 179 -12.21 -5.44 7.18
N GLN A 180 -13.16 -6.26 6.72
CA GLN A 180 -13.26 -6.62 5.31
C GLN A 180 -14.55 -6.04 4.70
N LEU A 181 -14.37 -5.18 3.71
CA LEU A 181 -15.42 -4.63 2.86
C LEU A 181 -15.47 -5.45 1.57
N VAL A 182 -16.51 -6.27 1.42
CA VAL A 182 -16.73 -7.11 0.24
C VAL A 182 -17.63 -6.37 -0.74
N LEU A 183 -17.07 -5.92 -1.86
CA LEU A 183 -17.78 -5.16 -2.87
C LEU A 183 -18.50 -6.12 -3.84
N ASP A 184 -19.84 -6.10 -3.79
CA ASP A 184 -20.71 -6.99 -4.55
C ASP A 184 -21.69 -6.19 -5.43
N GLY A 185 -21.18 -5.69 -6.54
CA GLY A 185 -21.92 -4.88 -7.50
C GLY A 185 -22.28 -3.49 -6.97
N VAL A 186 -21.45 -2.91 -6.10
CA VAL A 186 -21.69 -1.58 -5.54
C VAL A 186 -21.25 -0.48 -6.52
N LYS A 187 -22.08 0.58 -6.63
CA LYS A 187 -21.79 1.78 -7.41
C LYS A 187 -22.05 3.04 -6.60
N ILE A 188 -21.03 3.83 -6.31
CA ILE A 188 -21.14 5.07 -5.53
C ILE A 188 -20.58 6.25 -6.33
N THR A 189 -21.32 7.34 -6.38
CA THR A 189 -20.85 8.63 -6.92
C THR A 189 -21.07 9.74 -5.90
N ASN A 190 -19.99 10.36 -5.44
CA ASN A 190 -20.04 11.45 -4.47
C ASN A 190 -19.55 12.76 -5.09
N ASP A 191 -20.02 13.88 -4.54
CA ASP A 191 -19.59 15.19 -5.02
C ASP A 191 -18.32 15.69 -4.31
N SER A 192 -18.10 15.32 -3.05
CA SER A 192 -17.04 15.94 -2.23
C SER A 192 -16.47 15.08 -1.10
N ILE A 193 -16.95 13.84 -0.93
CA ILE A 193 -16.49 12.96 0.15
C ILE A 193 -16.03 11.62 -0.43
N PRO A 194 -15.02 10.96 0.17
CA PRO A 194 -14.62 9.62 -0.24
C PRO A 194 -15.81 8.65 -0.24
N CYS A 195 -15.83 7.73 -1.20
CA CYS A 195 -16.81 6.63 -1.21
C CYS A 195 -16.53 5.66 -0.06
N ILE A 196 -15.26 5.38 0.21
CA ILE A 196 -14.78 4.63 1.37
C ILE A 196 -13.79 5.53 2.10
N TYR A 197 -14.04 5.75 3.39
CA TYR A 197 -13.14 6.51 4.26
C TYR A 197 -12.80 5.66 5.48
N VAL A 198 -11.54 5.24 5.58
CA VAL A 198 -11.01 4.56 6.77
C VAL A 198 -10.37 5.60 7.66
N LYS A 199 -11.06 5.93 8.75
CA LYS A 199 -10.52 6.81 9.78
C LYS A 199 -9.62 6.08 10.74
N LYS A 200 -9.98 4.84 11.03
CA LYS A 200 -9.30 3.99 12.01
C LYS A 200 -9.63 2.52 11.85
N ALA A 201 -8.61 1.69 11.74
CA ALA A 201 -8.58 0.24 11.84
C ALA A 201 -7.11 -0.21 12.00
N ASP A 202 -6.85 -1.49 12.27
CA ASP A 202 -5.52 -2.07 12.04
C ASP A 202 -5.27 -2.21 10.54
N LYS A 203 -6.26 -2.78 9.84
CA LYS A 203 -6.19 -3.07 8.42
C LYS A 203 -7.57 -3.17 7.80
N VAL A 204 -7.74 -2.59 6.63
CA VAL A 204 -8.96 -2.73 5.84
C VAL A 204 -8.69 -3.50 4.55
N PHE A 205 -9.47 -4.56 4.33
CA PHE A 205 -9.51 -5.28 3.08
C PHE A 205 -10.69 -4.78 2.25
N VAL A 206 -10.43 -4.29 1.03
CA VAL A 206 -11.44 -4.02 0.02
C VAL A 206 -11.39 -5.16 -0.99
N THR A 207 -12.31 -6.11 -0.83
CA THR A 207 -12.36 -7.36 -1.59
C THR A 207 -13.48 -7.30 -2.62
N THR A 208 -13.17 -7.37 -3.91
CA THR A 208 -14.21 -7.52 -4.95
C THR A 208 -14.72 -8.96 -5.02
N THR A 209 -16.05 -9.15 -5.17
CA THR A 209 -16.59 -10.42 -5.67
C THR A 209 -16.28 -10.57 -7.17
N ASP A 210 -16.87 -11.54 -7.89
CA ASP A 210 -16.77 -11.63 -9.36
C ASP A 210 -17.59 -10.54 -10.10
N SER A 211 -18.15 -9.59 -9.36
CA SER A 211 -18.92 -8.47 -9.87
C SER A 211 -18.06 -7.30 -10.37
N GLU A 212 -18.71 -6.39 -11.09
CA GLU A 212 -18.15 -5.08 -11.43
C GLU A 212 -18.65 -4.02 -10.44
N ASN A 213 -17.69 -3.30 -9.83
CA ASN A 213 -17.91 -2.26 -8.84
C ASN A 213 -17.41 -0.92 -9.40
N ALA A 214 -18.03 0.19 -8.99
CA ALA A 214 -17.62 1.52 -9.43
C ALA A 214 -17.72 2.56 -8.32
N LEU A 215 -16.61 3.23 -7.99
CA LEU A 215 -16.59 4.29 -6.98
C LEU A 215 -16.08 5.57 -7.65
N SER A 216 -16.71 6.70 -7.37
CA SER A 216 -16.36 7.95 -8.03
C SER A 216 -16.57 9.17 -7.15
N VAL A 217 -15.68 10.15 -7.30
CA VAL A 217 -15.84 11.51 -6.76
C VAL A 217 -15.71 12.51 -7.90
N THR A 218 -16.75 13.33 -8.10
CA THR A 218 -16.88 14.20 -9.29
C THR A 218 -16.63 15.68 -9.02
N GLY A 219 -16.45 16.07 -7.76
CA GLY A 219 -16.18 17.45 -7.37
C GLY A 219 -15.06 17.53 -6.36
N THR A 220 -14.84 18.72 -5.81
CA THR A 220 -13.71 18.97 -4.89
C THR A 220 -13.92 18.25 -3.57
N PHE A 221 -12.91 17.49 -3.16
CA PHE A 221 -12.87 16.83 -1.86
C PHE A 221 -12.95 17.83 -0.71
N LYS A 222 -13.69 17.42 0.33
CA LYS A 222 -13.84 18.16 1.58
C LYS A 222 -13.11 17.42 2.68
N ALA A 223 -12.06 18.06 3.22
CA ALA A 223 -11.31 17.58 4.38
C ALA A 223 -12.22 17.26 5.60
N ASP A 224 -11.78 16.28 6.39
CA ASP A 224 -12.35 15.94 7.70
C ASP A 224 -11.41 16.44 8.81
N GLY A 225 -11.70 17.65 9.31
CA GLY A 225 -10.80 18.34 10.23
C GLY A 225 -9.48 18.68 9.54
N GLU A 226 -8.37 18.23 10.13
CA GLU A 226 -7.01 18.35 9.57
C GLU A 226 -6.67 17.23 8.57
N THR A 227 -7.53 16.21 8.42
CA THR A 227 -7.30 15.13 7.46
C THR A 227 -7.70 15.59 6.07
N ASN A 228 -6.74 15.74 5.17
CA ASN A 228 -7.01 15.96 3.76
C ASN A 228 -7.51 14.66 3.13
N THR A 229 -8.83 14.51 2.97
CA THR A 229 -9.43 13.34 2.35
C THR A 229 -9.50 13.57 0.84
N ASP A 230 -8.42 13.31 0.11
CA ASP A 230 -8.19 13.65 -1.30
C ASP A 230 -8.34 12.46 -2.27
N ALA A 231 -8.92 11.34 -1.81
CA ALA A 231 -9.08 10.14 -2.63
C ALA A 231 -10.49 9.52 -2.56
N VAL A 232 -10.87 8.78 -3.61
CA VAL A 232 -12.16 8.06 -3.68
C VAL A 232 -12.25 6.99 -2.60
N ILE A 233 -11.13 6.28 -2.40
CA ILE A 233 -10.89 5.44 -1.22
C ILE A 233 -9.73 6.09 -0.49
N PHE A 234 -10.00 6.62 0.70
CA PHE A 234 -8.98 7.23 1.54
C PHE A 234 -8.85 6.43 2.83
N SER A 235 -7.63 6.04 3.17
CA SER A 235 -7.31 5.31 4.39
C SER A 235 -6.26 6.02 5.21
N ARG A 236 -6.50 6.12 6.52
CA ARG A 236 -5.49 6.55 7.48
C ARG A 236 -4.57 5.41 7.95
N ASP A 237 -4.98 4.17 7.69
CA ASP A 237 -4.27 2.95 8.10
C ASP A 237 -4.08 2.01 6.88
N ASP A 238 -3.48 0.83 7.08
CA ASP A 238 -3.22 -0.15 6.03
C ASP A 238 -4.46 -0.51 5.18
N LEU A 239 -4.26 -0.52 3.85
CA LEU A 239 -5.29 -0.91 2.88
C LEU A 239 -4.82 -2.09 2.02
N VAL A 240 -5.71 -3.07 1.82
CA VAL A 240 -5.49 -4.20 0.93
C VAL A 240 -6.60 -4.26 -0.11
N LEU A 241 -6.23 -4.22 -1.39
CA LEU A 241 -7.09 -4.40 -2.54
C LEU A 241 -6.91 -5.81 -3.09
N ASN A 242 -7.99 -6.60 -3.06
CA ASN A 242 -7.98 -7.96 -3.57
C ASN A 242 -9.36 -8.36 -4.11
N GLY A 243 -9.50 -9.59 -4.57
CA GLY A 243 -10.75 -10.10 -5.09
C GLY A 243 -10.63 -10.71 -6.47
N THR A 244 -11.77 -11.08 -7.03
CA THR A 244 -11.82 -11.77 -8.33
C THR A 244 -12.50 -10.98 -9.43
N GLY A 245 -13.04 -9.80 -9.12
CA GLY A 245 -13.81 -8.98 -10.05
C GLY A 245 -13.13 -7.64 -10.31
N THR A 246 -13.95 -6.67 -10.71
CA THR A 246 -13.47 -5.37 -11.16
C THR A 246 -13.86 -4.27 -10.20
N LEU A 247 -12.91 -3.38 -9.89
CA LEU A 247 -13.14 -2.11 -9.24
C LEU A 247 -12.75 -0.98 -10.20
N ASN A 248 -13.73 -0.18 -10.61
CA ASN A 248 -13.51 1.03 -11.38
C ASN A 248 -13.50 2.24 -10.43
N VAL A 249 -12.49 3.10 -10.52
CA VAL A 249 -12.32 4.31 -9.71
C VAL A 249 -12.20 5.52 -10.63
N SER A 250 -13.00 6.56 -10.38
CA SER A 250 -12.88 7.85 -11.08
C SER A 250 -12.81 9.00 -10.08
N SER A 251 -11.75 9.81 -10.16
CA SER A 251 -11.48 10.88 -9.20
C SER A 251 -11.14 12.20 -9.88
N THR A 252 -11.50 13.31 -9.25
CA THR A 252 -11.00 14.65 -9.61
C THR A 252 -9.70 15.02 -8.89
N ASP A 253 -9.17 14.11 -8.08
CA ASP A 253 -7.91 14.25 -7.33
C ASP A 253 -7.24 12.87 -7.28
N ASN A 254 -6.68 12.40 -6.16
CA ASN A 254 -6.10 11.06 -6.03
C ASN A 254 -7.14 9.95 -6.22
N GLY A 255 -6.73 8.80 -6.74
CA GLY A 255 -7.61 7.63 -6.92
C GLY A 255 -7.87 6.92 -5.60
N ILE A 256 -6.84 6.29 -5.07
CA ILE A 256 -6.84 5.55 -3.80
C ILE A 256 -5.60 5.98 -3.00
N SER A 257 -5.80 6.44 -1.78
CA SER A 257 -4.73 6.89 -0.89
C SER A 257 -4.72 6.12 0.42
N SER A 258 -3.55 5.70 0.88
CA SER A 258 -3.29 5.18 2.22
C SER A 258 -2.26 6.06 2.93
N LYS A 259 -2.43 6.32 4.23
CA LYS A 259 -1.38 6.96 5.04
C LYS A 259 -0.40 5.98 5.68
N ASP A 260 -0.60 4.68 5.46
CA ASP A 260 0.36 3.60 5.76
C ASP A 260 0.60 2.76 4.48
N ASP A 261 0.56 1.42 4.54
CA ASP A 261 0.75 0.55 3.39
C ASP A 261 -0.50 0.50 2.48
N LEU A 262 -0.27 0.36 1.17
CA LEU A 262 -1.27 0.00 0.18
C LEU A 262 -0.85 -1.27 -0.56
N LYS A 263 -1.64 -2.35 -0.41
CA LYS A 263 -1.32 -3.66 -1.00
C LYS A 263 -2.32 -4.03 -2.09
N ILE A 264 -1.84 -4.43 -3.27
CA ILE A 264 -2.64 -5.00 -4.34
C ILE A 264 -2.26 -6.47 -4.49
N THR A 265 -3.19 -7.39 -4.25
CA THR A 265 -2.89 -8.83 -4.31
C THR A 265 -3.70 -9.60 -5.35
N GLY A 266 -4.65 -8.94 -6.00
CA GLY A 266 -5.39 -9.51 -7.11
C GLY A 266 -6.57 -8.66 -7.55
N GLY A 267 -7.44 -9.25 -8.37
CA GLY A 267 -8.59 -8.56 -8.98
C GLY A 267 -8.19 -7.72 -10.20
N THR A 268 -9.18 -6.99 -10.73
CA THR A 268 -9.00 -6.01 -11.80
C THR A 268 -9.29 -4.61 -11.26
N LEU A 269 -8.33 -3.70 -11.36
CA LEU A 269 -8.43 -2.32 -10.87
C LEU A 269 -8.26 -1.36 -12.06
N ALA A 270 -9.25 -0.50 -12.29
CA ALA A 270 -9.21 0.50 -13.34
C ALA A 270 -9.38 1.89 -12.72
N ILE A 271 -8.39 2.76 -12.84
CA ILE A 271 -8.39 4.10 -12.22
C ILE A 271 -8.25 5.18 -13.29
N THR A 272 -9.08 6.21 -13.17
CA THR A 272 -8.92 7.47 -13.90
C THR A 272 -8.99 8.63 -12.93
N CYS A 273 -7.92 9.42 -12.83
CA CYS A 273 -7.78 10.44 -11.79
C CYS A 273 -7.05 11.68 -12.32
N ALA A 274 -7.16 12.79 -11.59
CA ALA A 274 -6.48 14.04 -11.95
C ALA A 274 -5.15 14.23 -11.23
N SER A 275 -4.90 13.50 -10.15
CA SER A 275 -3.64 13.46 -9.42
C SER A 275 -3.15 12.00 -9.39
N ASP A 276 -2.58 11.54 -8.28
CA ASP A 276 -1.94 10.23 -8.15
C ASP A 276 -2.97 9.12 -8.09
N ALA A 277 -2.82 8.06 -8.91
CA ALA A 277 -3.85 7.02 -8.97
C ALA A 277 -3.82 6.11 -7.74
N LEU A 278 -2.62 5.70 -7.33
CA LEU A 278 -2.35 4.93 -6.13
C LEU A 278 -1.30 5.67 -5.31
N GLU A 279 -1.68 6.16 -4.14
CA GLU A 279 -0.79 6.90 -3.24
C GLU A 279 -0.68 6.16 -1.91
N ALA A 280 0.54 6.02 -1.41
CA ALA A 280 0.79 5.54 -0.06
C ALA A 280 1.93 6.31 0.61
N ASN A 281 1.84 6.50 1.92
CA ASN A 281 2.95 7.09 2.66
C ASN A 281 4.07 6.06 2.87
N ASP A 282 3.72 4.82 3.26
CA ASP A 282 4.73 3.84 3.65
C ASP A 282 5.19 2.96 2.49
N SER A 283 4.24 2.37 1.76
CA SER A 283 4.56 1.56 0.59
C SER A 283 3.36 1.32 -0.32
N VAL A 284 3.63 1.15 -1.62
CA VAL A 284 2.69 0.51 -2.54
C VAL A 284 3.28 -0.83 -2.99
N VAL A 285 2.64 -1.93 -2.62
CA VAL A 285 3.15 -3.28 -2.93
C VAL A 285 2.13 -4.11 -3.70
N MET A 286 2.55 -4.70 -4.81
CA MET A 286 1.70 -5.52 -5.67
C MET A 286 2.22 -6.96 -5.74
N ALA A 287 1.39 -7.94 -5.39
CA ALA A 287 1.71 -9.35 -5.56
C ALA A 287 1.25 -9.88 -6.93
N ASP A 288 0.01 -9.55 -7.31
CA ASP A 288 -0.64 -9.97 -8.56
C ASP A 288 -1.86 -9.07 -8.82
N GLY A 289 -2.54 -9.28 -9.95
CA GLY A 289 -3.74 -8.54 -10.38
C GLY A 289 -3.60 -7.94 -11.76
N THR A 290 -4.65 -7.26 -12.23
CA THR A 290 -4.64 -6.48 -13.47
C THR A 290 -4.99 -5.03 -13.13
N VAL A 291 -4.03 -4.12 -13.25
CA VAL A 291 -4.21 -2.70 -12.92
C VAL A 291 -4.08 -1.87 -14.20
N THR A 292 -5.04 -1.00 -14.45
CA THR A 292 -5.02 -0.02 -15.54
C THR A 292 -5.23 1.38 -14.99
N ILE A 293 -4.30 2.29 -15.27
CA ILE A 293 -4.29 3.65 -14.72
C ILE A 293 -4.23 4.68 -15.85
N GLN A 294 -5.04 5.72 -15.71
CA GLN A 294 -4.93 6.99 -16.44
C GLN A 294 -4.89 8.12 -15.40
N SER A 295 -3.72 8.70 -15.16
CA SER A 295 -3.52 9.80 -14.21
C SER A 295 -2.98 11.05 -14.93
N ASN A 296 -3.28 12.23 -14.39
CA ASN A 296 -2.67 13.49 -14.84
C ASN A 296 -1.50 13.93 -13.95
N LYS A 297 -1.08 13.08 -13.01
CA LYS A 297 0.16 13.17 -12.24
C LYS A 297 0.79 11.78 -12.25
N ASP A 298 1.00 11.15 -11.09
CA ASP A 298 1.69 9.88 -11.00
C ASP A 298 0.74 8.69 -11.13
N GLY A 299 1.25 7.58 -11.65
CA GLY A 299 0.53 6.32 -11.64
C GLY A 299 0.51 5.72 -10.23
N ILE A 300 1.70 5.44 -9.71
CA ILE A 300 1.90 4.91 -8.36
C ILE A 300 2.89 5.83 -7.65
N HIS A 301 2.48 6.40 -6.51
CA HIS A 301 3.30 7.30 -5.70
C HIS A 301 3.46 6.73 -4.29
N ALA A 302 4.70 6.49 -3.86
CA ALA A 302 5.02 6.13 -2.49
C ALA A 302 6.07 7.09 -1.92
N GLU A 303 5.70 7.87 -0.90
CA GLU A 303 6.57 8.89 -0.32
C GLU A 303 6.43 8.98 1.19
N ASN A 304 7.57 8.94 1.89
CA ASN A 304 7.64 9.15 3.33
C ASN A 304 8.75 10.14 3.67
N ASP A 305 8.36 11.30 4.19
CA ASP A 305 9.30 12.37 4.57
C ASP A 305 9.86 12.22 6.00
N GLU A 306 9.35 11.26 6.77
CA GLU A 306 9.67 11.07 8.19
C GLU A 306 10.56 9.85 8.45
N ASP A 307 10.41 8.79 7.64
CA ASP A 307 11.14 7.53 7.75
C ASP A 307 11.78 7.13 6.41
N ASP A 308 13.09 7.33 6.35
CA ASP A 308 13.95 7.04 5.20
C ASP A 308 14.05 5.54 4.83
N LEU A 309 13.40 4.65 5.59
CA LEU A 309 13.25 3.22 5.24
C LEU A 309 11.96 2.91 4.46
N LYS A 310 11.05 3.89 4.35
CA LYS A 310 9.71 3.74 3.76
C LYS A 310 9.60 4.52 2.43
N GLY A 311 8.40 4.68 1.89
CA GLY A 311 8.17 5.30 0.59
C GLY A 311 8.73 4.43 -0.56
N TYR A 312 8.47 3.13 -0.53
CA TYR A 312 8.90 2.20 -1.58
C TYR A 312 7.73 1.63 -2.38
N VAL A 313 8.02 1.29 -3.64
CA VAL A 313 7.11 0.57 -4.53
C VAL A 313 7.71 -0.80 -4.87
N TYR A 314 6.90 -1.84 -4.73
CA TYR A 314 7.28 -3.21 -5.09
C TYR A 314 6.25 -3.85 -6.02
N ILE A 315 6.71 -4.41 -7.14
CA ILE A 315 5.90 -5.17 -8.09
C ILE A 315 6.41 -6.61 -8.17
N GLY A 316 5.71 -7.52 -7.51
CA GLY A 316 6.01 -8.95 -7.49
C GLY A 316 5.44 -9.72 -8.68
N GLY A 317 4.45 -9.16 -9.39
CA GLY A 317 3.76 -9.85 -10.47
C GLY A 317 2.52 -9.11 -10.97
N GLY A 318 1.73 -9.80 -11.80
CA GLY A 318 0.50 -9.29 -12.41
C GLY A 318 0.70 -8.53 -13.72
N THR A 319 -0.34 -7.79 -14.11
CA THR A 319 -0.36 -6.95 -15.31
C THR A 319 -0.61 -5.50 -14.92
N LEU A 320 0.27 -4.60 -15.35
CA LEU A 320 0.21 -3.17 -15.05
C LEU A 320 0.22 -2.39 -16.38
N ASN A 321 -0.78 -1.53 -16.59
CA ASN A 321 -0.85 -0.64 -17.73
C ASN A 321 -1.12 0.79 -17.25
N ILE A 322 -0.09 1.63 -17.27
CA ILE A 322 -0.14 2.98 -16.70
C ILE A 322 0.09 4.00 -17.82
N ALA A 323 -0.87 4.92 -17.96
CA ALA A 323 -0.67 6.19 -18.63
C ALA A 323 -0.69 7.29 -17.56
N ALA A 324 0.48 7.88 -17.28
CA ALA A 324 0.67 8.97 -16.35
C ALA A 324 1.13 10.22 -17.11
N ALA A 325 0.82 11.40 -16.59
CA ALA A 325 1.34 12.65 -17.18
C ALA A 325 2.69 13.06 -16.58
N ASP A 326 2.96 12.59 -15.36
CA ASP A 326 4.24 12.71 -14.67
C ASP A 326 4.84 11.29 -14.59
N ASP A 327 5.10 10.73 -13.40
CA ASP A 327 5.81 9.46 -13.28
C ASP A 327 4.86 8.27 -13.33
N ALA A 328 5.21 7.22 -14.05
CA ALA A 328 4.40 6.01 -13.98
C ALA A 328 4.52 5.33 -12.61
N ILE A 329 5.74 5.24 -12.07
CA ILE A 329 6.04 4.73 -10.72
C ILE A 329 7.07 5.65 -10.05
N HIS A 330 6.64 6.32 -8.99
CA HIS A 330 7.44 7.19 -8.15
C HIS A 330 7.60 6.58 -6.76
N ALA A 331 8.84 6.35 -6.35
CA ALA A 331 9.18 5.96 -4.99
C ALA A 331 10.23 6.91 -4.41
N THR A 332 10.16 7.23 -3.12
CA THR A 332 11.27 7.92 -2.44
C THR A 332 12.49 7.00 -2.34
N THR A 333 12.32 5.78 -1.84
CA THR A 333 13.44 4.89 -1.53
C THR A 333 13.73 3.90 -2.63
N ILE A 334 12.81 2.98 -2.90
CA ILE A 334 13.04 1.83 -3.79
C ILE A 334 11.87 1.66 -4.75
N ALA A 335 12.17 1.51 -6.03
CA ALA A 335 11.24 0.94 -7.02
C ALA A 335 11.78 -0.43 -7.46
N GLN A 336 11.12 -1.51 -7.03
CA GLN A 336 11.55 -2.88 -7.32
C GLN A 336 10.52 -3.63 -8.17
N VAL A 337 10.97 -4.27 -9.25
CA VAL A 337 10.17 -5.13 -10.13
C VAL A 337 10.76 -6.53 -10.16
N ASP A 338 10.05 -7.50 -9.59
CA ASP A 338 10.48 -8.90 -9.59
C ASP A 338 9.88 -9.69 -10.76
N ASN A 339 8.65 -9.38 -11.14
CA ASN A 339 7.96 -10.03 -12.25
C ASN A 339 6.75 -9.21 -12.74
N GLY A 340 6.09 -9.69 -13.79
CA GLY A 340 4.85 -9.12 -14.31
C GLY A 340 4.92 -8.78 -15.81
N THR A 341 3.82 -8.23 -16.32
CA THR A 341 3.77 -7.58 -17.64
C THR A 341 3.37 -6.13 -17.43
N ILE A 342 4.32 -5.22 -17.63
CA ILE A 342 4.23 -3.82 -17.27
C ILE A 342 4.37 -2.98 -18.54
N THR A 343 3.43 -2.07 -18.77
CA THR A 343 3.47 -1.10 -19.87
C THR A 343 3.20 0.29 -19.32
N LEU A 344 4.15 1.19 -19.54
CA LEU A 344 4.17 2.54 -18.96
C LEU A 344 4.25 3.57 -20.11
N SER A 345 3.41 4.60 -20.04
CA SER A 345 3.48 5.80 -20.88
C SER A 345 3.45 7.02 -19.96
N CYS A 346 4.53 7.81 -19.94
CA CYS A 346 4.80 8.73 -18.83
C CYS A 346 5.84 9.81 -19.17
N ALA A 347 6.05 10.75 -18.25
CA ALA A 347 7.25 11.58 -18.22
C ALA A 347 8.44 10.69 -17.84
N GLU A 348 8.48 10.19 -16.60
CA GLU A 348 9.44 9.18 -16.18
C GLU A 348 8.81 7.79 -15.97
N GLY A 349 9.55 6.73 -16.32
CA GLY A 349 9.08 5.35 -16.17
C GLY A 349 9.11 4.85 -14.74
N LEU A 350 10.31 4.67 -14.21
CA LEU A 350 10.57 4.28 -12.83
C LEU A 350 11.45 5.35 -12.19
N GLU A 351 11.03 5.89 -11.06
CA GLU A 351 11.81 6.86 -10.30
C GLU A 351 11.99 6.41 -8.84
N GLY A 352 13.21 6.58 -8.32
CA GLY A 352 13.49 6.46 -6.89
C GLY A 352 14.97 6.41 -6.55
N THR A 353 15.32 6.33 -5.28
CA THR A 353 16.75 6.30 -4.89
C THR A 353 17.44 5.00 -5.29
N TRP A 354 16.73 3.88 -5.34
CA TRP A 354 17.25 2.60 -5.81
C TRP A 354 16.22 1.96 -6.72
N ILE A 355 16.59 1.66 -7.95
CA ILE A 355 15.71 0.97 -8.90
C ILE A 355 16.28 -0.42 -9.15
N GLN A 356 15.46 -1.44 -8.94
CA GLN A 356 15.86 -2.85 -9.12
C GLN A 356 14.86 -3.58 -10.02
N ILE A 357 15.36 -4.18 -11.11
CA ILE A 357 14.57 -5.00 -12.03
C ILE A 357 15.15 -6.42 -12.05
N ASN A 358 14.46 -7.35 -11.40
CA ASN A 358 14.88 -8.75 -11.29
C ASN A 358 14.26 -9.64 -12.37
N GLY A 359 13.13 -9.26 -12.96
CA GLY A 359 12.42 -10.11 -13.91
C GLY A 359 11.19 -9.48 -14.54
N GLY A 360 10.35 -10.32 -15.14
CA GLY A 360 9.14 -9.90 -15.86
C GLY A 360 9.44 -9.26 -17.23
N LYS A 361 8.40 -8.64 -17.78
CA LYS A 361 8.45 -7.85 -19.00
C LYS A 361 7.99 -6.43 -18.70
N THR A 362 8.87 -5.46 -18.90
CA THR A 362 8.61 -4.05 -18.70
C THR A 362 8.82 -3.30 -20.02
N THR A 363 7.82 -2.53 -20.44
CA THR A 363 7.85 -1.68 -21.63
C THR A 363 7.54 -0.25 -21.22
N ILE A 364 8.44 0.68 -21.53
CA ILE A 364 8.35 2.08 -21.12
C ILE A 364 8.42 2.96 -22.37
N ASP A 365 7.42 3.81 -22.55
CA ASP A 365 7.43 4.92 -23.49
C ASP A 365 7.48 6.24 -22.70
N ALA A 366 8.68 6.80 -22.54
CA ALA A 366 8.95 7.95 -21.66
C ALA A 366 9.23 9.22 -22.46
N SER A 367 8.76 10.37 -21.97
CA SER A 367 9.06 11.69 -22.55
C SER A 367 10.18 12.46 -21.84
N ASP A 368 10.47 12.10 -20.60
CA ASP A 368 11.70 12.44 -19.88
C ASP A 368 12.53 11.17 -19.74
N ASP A 369 12.99 10.75 -18.55
CA ASP A 369 13.82 9.56 -18.37
C ASP A 369 13.05 8.23 -18.31
N GLY A 370 13.61 7.18 -18.91
CA GLY A 370 12.99 5.85 -18.84
C GLY A 370 13.05 5.27 -17.43
N ILE A 371 14.22 5.41 -16.80
CA ILE A 371 14.53 5.00 -15.44
C ILE A 371 15.38 6.12 -14.84
N ASN A 372 14.96 6.70 -13.72
CA ASN A 372 15.67 7.78 -13.03
C ASN A 372 15.99 7.39 -11.59
N ALA A 373 17.26 7.03 -11.33
CA ALA A 373 17.75 6.84 -9.97
C ALA A 373 18.32 8.14 -9.40
N GLY A 374 17.47 8.94 -8.74
CA GLY A 374 17.82 10.19 -8.08
C GLY A 374 17.96 10.09 -6.56
N ARG A 375 18.79 10.93 -5.94
CA ARG A 375 18.92 10.93 -4.46
C ARG A 375 17.70 11.60 -3.82
N LYS A 376 16.75 10.79 -3.35
CA LYS A 376 15.58 11.24 -2.57
C LYS A 376 15.61 10.80 -1.12
N SER A 377 16.17 9.63 -0.84
CA SER A 377 16.41 9.10 0.50
C SER A 377 17.88 9.22 0.91
N SER A 378 18.11 9.45 2.21
CA SER A 378 19.46 9.44 2.79
C SER A 378 19.95 8.04 3.18
N PHE A 379 19.05 7.06 3.27
CA PHE A 379 19.37 5.68 3.62
C PHE A 379 20.03 4.90 2.48
N ARG A 380 19.80 5.32 1.23
CA ARG A 380 20.35 4.67 0.03
C ARG A 380 21.24 5.61 -0.78
N THR A 381 22.07 5.02 -1.61
CA THR A 381 22.77 5.73 -2.67
C THR A 381 22.06 5.42 -3.98
N PRO A 382 21.88 6.42 -4.87
CA PRO A 382 21.43 6.22 -6.23
C PRO A 382 22.04 4.98 -6.88
N LEU A 383 21.18 4.07 -7.33
CA LEU A 383 21.57 2.84 -8.00
C LEU A 383 20.46 2.37 -8.93
N VAL A 384 20.83 2.06 -10.18
CA VAL A 384 20.01 1.23 -11.08
C VAL A 384 20.62 -0.16 -11.16
N GLU A 385 19.82 -1.18 -10.86
CA GLU A 385 20.22 -2.59 -10.92
C GLU A 385 19.27 -3.39 -11.81
N ILE A 386 19.82 -3.97 -12.88
CA ILE A 386 19.08 -4.83 -13.83
C ILE A 386 19.64 -6.25 -13.77
N ASN A 387 18.91 -7.13 -13.11
CA ASN A 387 19.30 -8.51 -12.85
C ASN A 387 18.67 -9.52 -13.81
N GLY A 388 17.57 -9.17 -14.47
CA GLY A 388 16.83 -10.09 -15.34
C GLY A 388 15.70 -9.42 -16.11
N GLY A 389 14.86 -10.26 -16.74
CA GLY A 389 13.65 -9.83 -17.44
C GLY A 389 13.87 -9.33 -18.88
N GLU A 390 12.77 -8.88 -19.48
CA GLU A 390 12.71 -8.17 -20.75
C GLU A 390 12.38 -6.70 -20.47
N LEU A 391 13.36 -5.81 -20.64
CA LEU A 391 13.19 -4.37 -20.50
C LEU A 391 13.23 -3.73 -21.88
N THR A 392 12.16 -3.06 -22.28
CA THR A 392 12.11 -2.26 -23.50
C THR A 392 11.82 -0.82 -23.14
N ILE A 393 12.66 0.11 -23.58
CA ILE A 393 12.48 1.54 -23.34
C ILE A 393 12.54 2.29 -24.67
N THR A 394 11.49 3.04 -24.97
CA THR A 394 11.45 3.98 -26.10
C THR A 394 11.45 5.39 -25.55
N MET A 395 12.46 6.17 -25.92
CA MET A 395 12.56 7.56 -25.51
C MET A 395 11.89 8.49 -26.52
N GLY A 396 11.21 9.50 -25.98
CA GLY A 396 10.82 10.70 -26.71
C GLY A 396 12.03 11.48 -27.25
N ALA A 397 11.76 12.59 -27.93
CA ALA A 397 12.81 13.51 -28.36
C ALA A 397 13.09 14.52 -27.25
N GLY A 398 14.35 14.74 -26.91
CA GLY A 398 14.72 15.67 -25.85
C GLY A 398 16.14 15.45 -25.37
N ASP A 399 16.47 16.15 -24.29
CA ASP A 399 17.61 15.83 -23.43
C ASP A 399 17.07 14.86 -22.38
N THR A 400 17.15 13.57 -22.69
CA THR A 400 16.53 12.49 -21.90
C THR A 400 17.35 11.21 -22.03
N ASP A 401 17.31 10.41 -20.97
CA ASP A 401 18.07 9.18 -20.83
C ASP A 401 17.16 7.97 -20.69
N ALA A 402 17.48 6.89 -21.41
CA ALA A 402 16.73 5.65 -21.20
C ALA A 402 16.97 5.06 -19.80
N VAL A 403 18.18 5.25 -19.27
CA VAL A 403 18.57 4.88 -17.92
C VAL A 403 19.49 5.99 -17.38
N ASP A 404 18.98 6.78 -16.44
CA ASP A 404 19.74 7.74 -15.65
C ASP A 404 19.97 7.20 -14.24
N SER A 405 21.19 7.36 -13.75
CA SER A 405 21.53 7.13 -12.36
C SER A 405 22.49 8.20 -11.83
N ASN A 406 22.06 8.93 -10.81
CA ASN A 406 22.95 9.81 -10.04
C ASN A 406 23.97 9.03 -9.15
N GLY A 407 24.22 7.75 -9.46
CA GLY A 407 25.14 6.87 -8.77
C GLY A 407 25.53 5.68 -9.65
N ASP A 408 25.51 4.47 -9.09
CA ASP A 408 26.01 3.28 -9.79
C ASP A 408 24.97 2.67 -10.75
N LEU A 409 25.45 2.01 -11.82
CA LEU A 409 24.65 1.20 -12.73
C LEU A 409 25.18 -0.24 -12.76
N ILE A 410 24.33 -1.20 -12.40
CA ILE A 410 24.69 -2.62 -12.36
C ILE A 410 23.77 -3.40 -13.30
N ILE A 411 24.37 -4.17 -14.21
CA ILE A 411 23.66 -5.06 -15.14
C ILE A 411 24.24 -6.47 -15.03
N THR A 412 23.49 -7.38 -14.44
CA THR A 412 23.90 -8.79 -14.27
C THR A 412 23.15 -9.76 -15.19
N GLY A 413 22.01 -9.33 -15.77
CA GLY A 413 21.19 -10.18 -16.61
C GLY A 413 20.15 -9.42 -17.46
N GLY A 414 19.21 -10.17 -18.03
CA GLY A 414 18.08 -9.63 -18.79
C GLY A 414 18.36 -9.38 -20.29
N THR A 415 17.31 -8.98 -21.00
CA THR A 415 17.37 -8.41 -22.35
C THR A 415 16.88 -6.97 -22.26
N ILE A 416 17.76 -6.02 -22.58
CA ILE A 416 17.55 -4.59 -22.44
C ILE A 416 17.56 -3.99 -23.85
N ASP A 417 16.40 -3.59 -24.36
CA ASP A 417 16.21 -3.03 -25.70
C ASP A 417 15.84 -1.55 -25.60
N LEU A 418 16.77 -0.67 -25.98
CA LEU A 418 16.68 0.77 -25.82
C LEU A 418 16.60 1.44 -27.20
N THR A 419 15.53 2.18 -27.44
CA THR A 419 15.41 3.11 -28.56
C THR A 419 15.58 4.52 -28.02
N ALA A 420 16.82 5.02 -28.03
CA ALA A 420 17.20 6.25 -27.33
C ALA A 420 18.35 7.00 -28.03
N GLN A 421 18.38 8.33 -27.89
CA GLN A 421 19.55 9.13 -28.27
C GLN A 421 20.64 9.07 -27.20
N SER A 422 20.23 9.13 -25.93
CA SER A 422 21.07 8.88 -24.77
C SER A 422 20.60 7.60 -24.06
N PRO A 423 21.26 6.46 -24.27
CA PRO A 423 20.80 5.20 -23.68
C PRO A 423 21.15 5.06 -22.19
N PHE A 424 22.22 5.71 -21.74
CA PHE A 424 22.73 5.59 -20.37
C PHE A 424 23.41 6.90 -19.94
N ASP A 425 22.99 7.45 -18.81
CA ASP A 425 23.73 8.42 -18.00
C ASP A 425 23.94 7.82 -16.59
N TYR A 426 25.14 8.01 -16.05
CA TYR A 426 25.45 7.57 -14.69
C TYR A 426 26.61 8.33 -14.07
N ASP A 427 26.46 8.81 -12.84
CA ASP A 427 27.50 9.57 -12.13
C ASP A 427 28.59 8.68 -11.50
N GLY A 428 28.22 7.44 -11.18
CA GLY A 428 29.06 6.49 -10.46
C GLY A 428 29.82 5.54 -11.38
N THR A 429 29.81 4.26 -10.99
CA THR A 429 30.46 3.18 -11.71
C THR A 429 29.46 2.33 -12.46
N VAL A 430 29.92 1.73 -13.55
CA VAL A 430 29.14 0.73 -14.28
C VAL A 430 29.73 -0.66 -14.08
N GLN A 431 28.88 -1.64 -13.77
CA GLN A 431 29.24 -3.06 -13.69
C GLN A 431 28.33 -3.88 -14.60
N LYS A 432 28.89 -4.41 -15.70
CA LYS A 432 28.21 -5.36 -16.58
C LYS A 432 28.83 -6.75 -16.43
N THR A 433 28.10 -7.70 -15.84
CA THR A 433 28.55 -9.10 -15.71
C THR A 433 27.71 -10.08 -16.54
N GLY A 434 26.57 -9.62 -17.06
CA GLY A 434 25.70 -10.38 -17.96
C GLY A 434 24.74 -9.48 -18.74
N GLY A 435 23.64 -10.07 -19.20
CA GLY A 435 22.60 -9.37 -19.97
C GLY A 435 22.94 -9.11 -21.44
N THR A 436 21.90 -9.01 -22.26
CA THR A 436 21.97 -8.57 -23.67
C THR A 436 21.48 -7.14 -23.75
N ILE A 437 22.30 -6.22 -24.27
CA ILE A 437 21.92 -4.82 -24.44
C ILE A 437 21.81 -4.55 -25.95
N ILE A 438 20.65 -4.05 -26.37
CA ILE A 438 20.36 -3.65 -27.73
C ILE A 438 20.07 -2.15 -27.69
N VAL A 439 20.82 -1.37 -28.45
CA VAL A 439 20.60 0.08 -28.59
C VAL A 439 20.29 0.37 -30.05
N ASN A 440 19.12 0.95 -30.32
CA ASN A 440 18.66 1.31 -31.66
C ASN A 440 18.79 0.14 -32.66
N GLY A 441 18.40 -1.06 -32.22
CA GLY A 441 18.44 -2.29 -33.02
C GLY A 441 19.83 -2.93 -33.20
N THR A 442 20.87 -2.42 -32.52
CA THR A 442 22.22 -2.99 -32.56
C THR A 442 22.63 -3.48 -31.17
N GLU A 443 23.01 -4.75 -31.07
CA GLU A 443 23.56 -5.33 -29.84
C GLU A 443 24.93 -4.70 -29.51
N THR A 444 25.16 -4.37 -28.23
CA THR A 444 26.39 -3.74 -27.75
C THR A 444 26.77 -4.24 -26.37
N ASP A 445 28.08 -4.33 -26.10
CA ASP A 445 28.64 -4.55 -24.77
C ASP A 445 29.14 -3.25 -24.11
N SER A 446 29.14 -2.13 -24.86
CA SER A 446 29.58 -0.84 -24.35
C SER A 446 28.42 -0.10 -23.69
N ILE A 447 28.60 0.26 -22.43
CA ILE A 447 27.75 1.20 -21.70
C ILE A 447 28.54 2.50 -21.63
N ASN A 448 28.29 3.39 -22.57
CA ASN A 448 29.00 4.66 -22.66
C ASN A 448 28.20 5.72 -21.93
N ASN A 449 28.77 6.26 -20.85
CA ASN A 449 28.23 7.44 -20.19
C ASN A 449 28.20 8.63 -21.17
N GLN A 450 27.04 9.26 -21.29
CA GLN A 450 26.86 10.53 -21.99
C GLN A 450 27.06 11.69 -21.01
N MET A 451 28.31 12.02 -20.67
CA MET A 451 28.68 13.16 -19.81
C MET A 451 28.37 14.55 -20.39
N MET A 452 27.40 14.68 -21.30
CA MET A 452 27.05 15.92 -22.01
C MET A 452 25.93 16.71 -21.33
N GLY A 453 25.99 16.82 -20.00
CA GLY A 453 25.69 18.04 -19.27
C GLY A 453 24.27 18.59 -19.38
N GLY A 454 23.40 18.07 -18.51
CA GLY A 454 22.23 18.79 -18.02
C GLY A 454 22.64 20.16 -17.46
N HIS A 455 22.62 21.19 -18.31
CA HIS A 455 22.55 22.56 -17.83
C HIS A 455 21.17 22.71 -17.20
N GLY A 456 21.17 22.63 -15.87
CA GLY A 456 19.99 22.58 -15.02
C GLY A 456 18.75 23.27 -15.58
N GLY A 457 17.65 22.51 -15.59
CA GLY A 457 16.31 22.96 -15.89
C GLY A 457 16.04 24.32 -15.27
N GLY A 458 16.22 25.36 -16.07
CA GLY A 458 15.95 26.73 -15.67
C GLY A 458 14.44 26.87 -15.52
N LYS A 459 13.98 26.93 -14.26
CA LYS A 459 12.70 27.49 -13.81
C LYS A 459 11.64 27.56 -14.91
N GLY A 460 10.95 26.44 -15.13
CA GLY A 460 9.61 26.45 -15.71
C GLY A 460 8.69 27.27 -14.81
N GLY A 461 8.64 28.58 -15.04
CA GLY A 461 7.75 29.49 -14.36
C GLY A 461 6.31 29.23 -14.76
N PHE A 462 5.68 28.23 -14.14
CA PHE A 462 4.24 28.20 -14.00
C PHE A 462 3.84 29.43 -13.16
N LYS A 463 3.26 30.43 -13.83
CA LYS A 463 2.52 31.51 -13.16
C LYS A 463 1.32 30.90 -12.44
N HIS A 464 1.54 30.36 -11.25
CA HIS A 464 0.46 30.24 -10.28
C HIS A 464 0.30 31.58 -9.56
N GLY A 465 -0.89 32.15 -9.72
CA GLY A 465 -1.31 33.37 -9.05
C GLY A 465 -1.21 33.17 -7.54
N GLY A 466 -0.35 33.97 -6.92
CA GLY A 466 -0.22 34.02 -5.47
C GLY A 466 -1.50 34.52 -4.83
N PHE A 467 -2.21 33.63 -4.13
CA PHE A 467 -3.12 34.02 -3.06
C PHE A 467 -2.30 34.19 -1.78
N ASN A 468 -1.71 35.38 -1.63
CA ASN A 468 -1.14 35.80 -0.36
C ASN A 468 -2.31 36.20 0.57
N ARG A 469 -2.64 35.34 1.53
CA ARG A 469 -3.47 35.71 2.68
C ARG A 469 -2.60 36.47 3.68
N GLY A 470 -2.90 37.74 3.87
CA GLY A 470 -2.36 38.49 5.00
C GLY A 470 -2.95 39.89 5.10
N GLY A 471 -3.58 40.17 6.25
CA GLY A 471 -3.57 41.50 6.84
C GLY A 471 -4.81 42.35 6.66
N PHE A 472 -5.65 42.35 7.70
CA PHE A 472 -6.51 43.47 8.09
C PHE A 472 -5.69 44.77 8.18
N ASP A 473 -6.18 45.89 7.62
CA ASP A 473 -6.39 47.16 8.34
C ASP A 473 -7.16 48.19 7.49
N GLN A 474 -7.68 49.18 8.18
CA GLN A 474 -8.83 50.05 7.98
C GLN A 474 -8.77 51.16 6.91
N GLY A 475 -9.97 51.71 6.65
CA GLY A 475 -10.22 53.12 6.26
C GLY A 475 -10.43 53.29 4.76
N GLY A 476 -11.63 53.44 4.22
CA GLY A 476 -12.71 54.34 4.65
C GLY A 476 -12.59 55.64 3.86
N PHE A 477 -13.30 55.79 2.74
CA PHE A 477 -13.73 57.08 2.18
C PHE A 477 -14.94 56.89 1.23
N ASP A 478 -16.08 57.36 1.76
CA ASP A 478 -17.20 58.06 1.15
C ASP A 478 -17.48 58.06 -0.37
N GLN A 479 -18.75 57.73 -0.63
CA GLN A 479 -19.78 58.50 -1.38
C GLN A 479 -20.01 58.31 -2.88
N ASP A 480 -21.27 57.91 -3.13
CA ASP A 480 -22.22 58.45 -4.10
C ASP A 480 -21.91 58.38 -5.59
N ASN A 481 -22.60 57.46 -6.28
CA ASN A 481 -23.86 57.79 -6.97
C ASN A 481 -24.35 56.59 -7.79
N GLY A 482 -25.55 56.10 -7.49
CA GLY A 482 -26.39 55.45 -8.52
C GLY A 482 -27.14 56.51 -9.33
N PRO A 483 -28.16 56.13 -10.14
CA PRO A 483 -28.48 54.79 -10.63
C PRO A 483 -28.90 54.76 -12.12
N GLY A 484 -29.00 53.53 -12.67
CA GLY A 484 -30.15 53.14 -13.49
C GLY A 484 -30.00 53.10 -15.01
N GLY A 485 -30.43 51.98 -15.61
CA GLY A 485 -30.87 51.97 -17.01
C GLY A 485 -30.77 50.62 -17.74
N PHE A 486 -31.73 49.73 -17.46
CA PHE A 486 -32.21 48.56 -18.24
C PHE A 486 -31.33 47.31 -18.39
#